data_AF-A0A3A1P5E1-F1
#
_entry.id   AF-A0A3A1P5E1-F1
#
_cell.length_a   1.000
_cell.length_b   1.000
_cell.length_c   1.000
_cell.angle_alpha   90.00
_cell.angle_beta   90.00
_cell.angle_gamma   90.00
#
_symmetry.space_group_name_H-M   'P 1'
#
loop_
_entity.id
_entity.type
_entity.pdbx_description
1 polymer ?
#
loop_
_entity_poly.entity_id
_entity_poly.type
_entity_poly.pdbx_seq_one_letter_code
_entity_poly.pdbx_strand_id
1 'polypeptide(L)'
;MERDMPDMHPELSPESTLPSFRWGWLLAYGLLLILTGIVALTNPLATGIVTGLLIGFTIAFYGILAIVAGLSAMSGHARWTELVLGVFALVAGGLVIMMPLAGSATVIWMLGFWLLAAGIAEIISAFRISMDRGWRLFLGIIHIILGLLLVFMDLRGNLVLLAMLISVSFLSRGIFVVWFAMAARRATNTLS
;
A
#
# COMPACT_ATOMS: atom_id res chain seq x y z
N MET A 1 10.86 -15.62 61.88
CA MET A 1 9.59 -15.51 61.13
C MET A 1 8.90 -14.35 61.79
N GLU A 2 9.08 -13.13 61.30
CA GLU A 2 8.44 -12.55 60.12
C GLU A 2 9.31 -11.38 59.66
N ARG A 3 9.61 -11.24 58.36
CA ARG A 3 10.18 -10.00 57.82
C ARG A 3 9.02 -9.15 57.32
N ASP A 4 8.86 -7.96 57.88
CA ASP A 4 7.99 -6.91 57.33
C ASP A 4 8.28 -6.73 55.85
N MET A 5 7.35 -7.17 55.01
CA MET A 5 7.33 -6.85 53.60
C MET A 5 6.53 -5.56 53.47
N PRO A 6 7.13 -4.44 53.02
CA PRO A 6 6.34 -3.26 52.71
C PRO A 6 5.36 -3.62 51.58
N ASP A 7 4.07 -3.33 51.80
CA ASP A 7 2.99 -3.59 50.85
C ASP A 7 3.26 -2.89 49.52
N MET A 8 3.87 -3.62 48.59
CA MET A 8 4.10 -3.22 47.21
C MET A 8 2.84 -3.53 46.40
N HIS A 9 1.73 -2.89 46.75
CA HIS A 9 0.63 -2.71 45.83
C HIS A 9 0.86 -1.37 45.10
N PRO A 10 1.46 -1.36 43.90
CA PRO A 10 1.41 -0.18 43.07
C PRO A 10 -0.07 0.10 42.81
N GLU A 11 -0.60 1.14 43.46
CA GLU A 11 -1.84 1.79 43.01
C GLU A 11 -1.55 2.30 41.60
N LEU A 12 -1.84 1.46 40.60
CA LEU A 12 -1.96 1.89 39.23
C LEU A 12 -3.16 2.83 39.22
N SER A 13 -2.90 4.14 39.31
CA SER A 13 -3.94 5.13 39.11
C SER A 13 -4.66 4.81 37.78
N PRO A 14 -6.00 4.81 37.72
CA PRO A 14 -6.76 4.48 36.50
C PRO A 14 -6.48 5.39 35.29
N GLU A 15 -5.62 6.37 35.48
CA GLU A 15 -5.21 7.38 34.50
C GLU A 15 -4.02 6.88 33.66
N SER A 16 -4.07 5.64 33.20
CA SER A 16 -3.34 5.29 31.98
C SER A 16 -3.94 6.15 30.87
N THR A 17 -3.28 7.27 30.57
CA THR A 17 -3.68 8.26 29.57
C THR A 17 -3.77 7.59 28.21
N LEU A 18 -4.95 7.05 27.90
CA LEU A 18 -5.24 6.47 26.59
C LEU A 18 -5.05 7.59 25.55
N PRO A 19 -4.19 7.41 24.53
CA PRO A 19 -3.99 8.43 23.51
C PRO A 19 -5.34 8.76 22.87
N SER A 20 -5.75 10.02 22.97
CA SER A 20 -7.05 10.47 22.45
C SER A 20 -7.15 10.16 20.97
N PHE A 21 -8.09 9.30 20.58
CA PHE A 21 -8.31 8.95 19.19
C PHE A 21 -8.79 10.20 18.44
N ARG A 22 -7.89 10.81 17.66
CA ARG A 22 -8.18 12.08 16.98
C ARG A 22 -8.92 11.82 15.66
N TRP A 23 -10.19 11.43 15.77
CA TRP A 23 -11.08 11.17 14.62
C TRP A 23 -11.07 12.28 13.56
N GLY A 24 -10.87 13.54 13.97
CA GLY A 24 -10.76 14.69 13.07
C GLY A 24 -9.58 14.62 12.11
N TRP A 25 -8.42 14.11 12.56
CA TRP A 25 -7.25 13.91 11.68
C TRP A 25 -7.49 12.79 10.67
N LEU A 26 -8.17 11.74 11.10
CA LEU A 26 -8.51 10.64 10.22
C LEU A 26 -9.51 11.07 9.15
N LEU A 27 -10.52 11.87 9.52
CA LEU A 27 -11.46 12.47 8.58
C LEU A 27 -10.74 13.40 7.59
N ALA A 28 -9.86 14.28 8.08
CA ALA A 28 -9.07 15.17 7.22
C ALA A 28 -8.19 14.38 6.24
N TYR A 29 -7.52 13.32 6.71
CA TYR A 29 -6.74 12.43 5.86
C TYR A 29 -7.59 11.76 4.77
N GLY A 30 -8.77 11.23 5.13
CA GLY A 30 -9.69 10.63 4.17
C GLY A 30 -10.16 11.62 3.10
N LEU A 31 -10.48 12.86 3.49
CA LEU A 31 -10.87 13.92 2.56
C LEU A 31 -9.72 14.33 1.64
N LEU A 32 -8.50 14.44 2.18
CA LEU A 32 -7.30 14.72 1.39
C LEU A 32 -7.07 13.64 0.33
N LEU A 33 -7.21 12.36 0.68
CA LEU A 33 -7.08 11.25 -0.28
C LEU A 33 -8.10 11.36 -1.43
N ILE A 34 -9.35 11.71 -1.11
CA ILE A 34 -10.40 11.91 -2.13
C ILE A 34 -10.01 13.06 -3.06
N LEU A 35 -9.61 14.20 -2.51
CA LEU A 35 -9.18 15.36 -3.30
C LEU A 35 -7.98 15.03 -4.17
N THR A 36 -6.97 14.34 -3.64
CA THR A 36 -5.82 13.86 -4.41
C THR A 36 -6.25 12.95 -5.55
N GLY A 37 -7.18 12.02 -5.30
CA GLY A 37 -7.74 11.14 -6.33
C GLY A 37 -8.44 11.90 -7.46
N ILE A 38 -9.24 12.92 -7.12
CA ILE A 38 -9.91 13.78 -8.11
C ILE A 38 -8.90 14.60 -8.91
N VAL A 39 -7.93 15.23 -8.24
CA VAL A 39 -6.89 16.02 -8.92
C VAL A 39 -6.07 15.14 -9.87
N ALA A 40 -5.74 13.92 -9.45
CA ALA A 40 -5.02 12.96 -10.28
C ALA A 40 -5.77 12.59 -11.57
N LEU A 41 -7.11 12.60 -11.57
CA LEU A 41 -7.91 12.37 -12.78
C LEU A 41 -7.87 13.52 -13.78
N THR A 42 -7.50 14.74 -13.36
CA THR A 42 -7.44 15.91 -14.26
C THR A 42 -6.29 15.84 -15.25
N ASN A 43 -5.18 15.18 -14.88
CA ASN A 43 -4.05 14.94 -15.77
C ASN A 43 -3.44 13.55 -15.52
N PRO A 44 -4.07 12.49 -16.06
CA PRO A 44 -3.65 11.11 -15.82
C PRO A 44 -2.21 10.84 -16.30
N LEU A 45 -1.75 11.49 -17.37
CA LEU A 45 -0.38 11.31 -17.86
C LEU A 45 0.65 11.82 -16.85
N ALA A 46 0.45 13.02 -16.31
CA ALA A 46 1.33 13.57 -15.27
C ALA A 46 1.30 12.69 -14.01
N THR A 47 0.11 12.25 -13.59
CA THR A 47 -0.05 11.34 -12.45
C THR A 47 0.69 10.01 -12.64
N GLY A 48 0.62 9.42 -13.83
CA GLY A 48 1.33 8.18 -14.15
C GLY A 48 2.84 8.34 -13.99
N ILE A 49 3.41 9.41 -14.55
CA ILE A 49 4.85 9.72 -14.44
C ILE A 49 5.25 9.98 -12.99
N VAL A 50 4.49 10.82 -12.26
CA VAL A 50 4.76 11.14 -10.85
C VAL A 50 4.69 9.88 -10.00
N THR A 51 3.73 9.00 -10.24
CA THR A 51 3.63 7.74 -9.48
C THR A 51 4.79 6.80 -9.79
N GLY A 52 5.20 6.69 -11.05
CA GLY A 52 6.40 5.94 -11.42
C GLY A 52 7.64 6.46 -10.70
N LEU A 53 7.81 7.79 -10.62
CA LEU A 53 8.90 8.42 -9.87
C LEU A 53 8.83 8.15 -8.37
N LEU A 54 7.65 8.25 -7.76
CA LEU A 54 7.44 7.95 -6.34
C LEU A 54 7.77 6.49 -6.02
N ILE A 55 7.37 5.56 -6.90
CA ILE A 55 7.72 4.14 -6.79
C ILE A 55 9.23 3.95 -6.94
N GLY A 56 9.87 4.58 -7.93
CA GLY A 56 11.32 4.53 -8.11
C GLY A 56 12.08 5.03 -6.89
N PHE A 57 11.65 6.15 -6.31
CA PHE A 57 12.21 6.68 -5.07
C PHE A 57 12.02 5.72 -3.89
N THR A 58 10.83 5.13 -3.75
CA THR A 58 10.53 4.16 -2.70
C THR A 58 11.41 2.92 -2.82
N ILE A 59 11.61 2.40 -4.03
CA ILE A 59 12.46 1.25 -4.30
C ILE A 59 13.93 1.59 -4.00
N ALA A 60 14.41 2.76 -4.43
CA ALA A 60 15.76 3.22 -4.15
C ALA A 60 15.99 3.37 -2.63
N PHE A 61 15.05 3.99 -1.92
CA PHE A 61 15.11 4.16 -0.47
C PHE A 61 15.12 2.80 0.25
N TYR A 62 14.26 1.87 -0.15
CA TYR A 62 14.29 0.49 0.35
C TYR A 62 15.65 -0.17 0.09
N GLY A 63 16.23 0.03 -1.10
CA GLY A 63 17.55 -0.48 -1.44
C GLY A 63 18.64 0.02 -0.49
N ILE A 64 18.64 1.32 -0.16
CA ILE A 64 19.55 1.90 0.84
C ILE A 64 19.36 1.23 2.20
N LEU A 65 18.12 1.12 2.68
CA LEU A 65 17.84 0.49 3.97
C LEU A 65 18.28 -0.98 4.03
N ALA A 66 18.04 -1.74 2.96
CA ALA A 66 18.44 -3.14 2.86
C ALA A 66 19.98 -3.32 2.83
N ILE A 67 20.70 -2.41 2.16
CA ILE A 67 22.17 -2.39 2.20
C ILE A 67 22.65 -2.10 3.64
N VAL A 68 22.09 -1.08 4.30
CA VAL A 68 22.46 -0.73 5.69
C VAL A 68 22.17 -1.89 6.64
N ALA A 69 21.03 -2.56 6.49
CA ALA A 69 20.66 -3.72 7.30
C ALA A 69 21.61 -4.91 7.08
N GLY A 70 21.91 -5.24 5.81
CA GLY A 70 22.84 -6.29 5.45
C GLY A 70 24.26 -6.06 5.97
N LEU A 71 24.72 -4.80 5.98
CA LEU A 71 26.01 -4.42 6.56
C LEU A 71 26.00 -4.39 8.10
N SER A 72 24.87 -4.08 8.71
CA SER A 72 24.73 -4.01 10.17
C SER A 72 24.64 -5.41 10.81
N ALA A 73 24.16 -6.42 10.08
CA ALA A 73 24.08 -7.82 10.50
C ALA A 73 25.43 -8.59 10.43
N MET A 74 26.53 -7.92 10.10
CA MET A 74 27.85 -8.54 9.95
C MET A 74 28.41 -9.19 11.24
N SER A 75 27.79 -8.95 12.41
CA SER A 75 28.17 -9.54 13.70
C SER A 75 27.42 -10.84 14.06
N GLY A 76 26.41 -11.25 13.28
CA GLY A 76 25.66 -12.49 13.54
C GLY A 76 24.77 -12.87 12.36
N HIS A 77 25.35 -13.61 11.40
CA HIS A 77 24.75 -13.98 10.09
C HIS A 77 24.54 -12.77 9.17
N ALA A 78 25.62 -12.35 8.50
CA ALA A 78 25.55 -11.43 7.37
C ALA A 78 24.49 -11.94 6.38
N ARG A 79 23.37 -11.22 6.29
CA ARG A 79 22.29 -11.51 5.35
C ARG A 79 22.73 -11.02 3.97
N TRP A 80 23.63 -11.77 3.34
CA TRP A 80 24.06 -11.54 1.96
C TRP A 80 22.89 -11.37 1.00
N THR A 81 21.75 -12.02 1.31
CA THR A 81 20.47 -11.82 0.62
C THR A 81 19.98 -10.38 0.67
N GLU A 82 20.01 -9.71 1.83
CA GLU A 82 19.59 -8.31 1.98
C GLU A 82 20.53 -7.35 1.23
N LEU A 83 21.84 -7.63 1.26
CA LEU A 83 22.81 -6.82 0.54
C LEU A 83 22.58 -6.90 -0.98
N VAL A 84 22.42 -8.11 -1.50
CA VAL A 84 22.15 -8.36 -2.93
C VAL A 84 20.83 -7.72 -3.34
N LEU A 85 19.75 -7.99 -2.59
CA LEU A 85 18.43 -7.39 -2.86
C LEU A 85 18.48 -5.85 -2.77
N GLY A 86 19.24 -5.31 -1.83
CA GLY A 86 19.41 -3.88 -1.66
C GLY A 86 20.13 -3.21 -2.82
N VAL A 87 21.20 -3.80 -3.32
CA VAL A 87 21.90 -3.33 -4.53
C VAL A 87 20.99 -3.38 -5.75
N PHE A 88 20.28 -4.49 -5.96
CA PHE A 88 19.32 -4.61 -7.05
C PHE A 88 18.21 -3.57 -6.96
N ALA A 89 17.64 -3.35 -5.77
CA ALA A 89 16.63 -2.33 -5.55
C ALA A 89 17.19 -0.92 -5.82
N LEU A 90 18.40 -0.60 -5.35
CA LEU A 90 18.99 0.71 -5.58
C LEU A 90 19.22 0.99 -7.08
N VAL A 91 19.73 -0.01 -7.82
CA VAL A 91 19.91 0.10 -9.27
C VAL A 91 18.56 0.23 -9.98
N ALA A 92 17.59 -0.63 -9.64
CA ALA A 92 16.25 -0.58 -10.24
C ALA A 92 15.56 0.77 -9.99
N GLY A 93 15.59 1.27 -8.75
CA GLY A 93 15.03 2.56 -8.38
C GLY A 93 15.75 3.72 -9.08
N GLY A 94 17.09 3.69 -9.15
CA GLY A 94 17.88 4.68 -9.88
C GLY A 94 17.56 4.72 -11.37
N LEU A 95 17.41 3.56 -12.01
CA LEU A 95 17.00 3.47 -13.43
C LEU A 95 15.60 4.03 -13.65
N VAL A 96 14.65 3.77 -12.76
CA VAL A 96 13.31 4.36 -12.83
C VAL A 96 13.36 5.88 -12.72
N ILE A 97 14.21 6.43 -11.85
CA ILE A 97 14.35 7.88 -11.68
C ILE A 97 15.00 8.55 -12.90
N MET A 98 16.05 7.93 -13.47
CA MET A 98 16.73 8.44 -14.66
C MET A 98 15.87 8.35 -15.92
N MET A 99 15.06 7.31 -16.03
CA MET A 99 14.21 7.03 -17.19
C MET A 99 12.76 6.85 -16.75
N PRO A 100 12.08 7.93 -16.30
CA PRO A 100 10.76 7.84 -15.68
C PRO A 100 9.70 7.19 -16.59
N LEU A 101 9.80 7.40 -17.90
CA LEU A 101 8.88 6.81 -18.86
C LEU A 101 9.06 5.29 -18.97
N ALA A 102 10.30 4.81 -19.04
CA ALA A 102 10.61 3.39 -19.07
C ALA A 102 10.35 2.74 -17.71
N GLY A 103 10.70 3.40 -16.61
CA GLY A 103 10.43 2.92 -15.26
C GLY A 103 8.95 2.77 -14.96
N SER A 104 8.12 3.73 -15.42
CA SER A 104 6.67 3.62 -15.33
C SER A 104 6.13 2.45 -16.16
N ALA A 105 6.66 2.24 -17.38
CA ALA A 105 6.28 1.10 -18.22
C ALA A 105 6.55 -0.25 -17.55
N THR A 106 7.71 -0.39 -16.89
CA THR A 106 8.08 -1.61 -16.17
C THR A 106 7.09 -1.90 -15.03
N VAL A 107 6.73 -0.89 -14.23
CA VAL A 107 5.73 -1.04 -13.16
C VAL A 107 4.38 -1.47 -13.73
N ILE A 108 4.00 -0.93 -14.87
CA ILE A 108 2.73 -1.24 -15.55
C ILE A 108 2.70 -2.69 -16.00
N TRP A 109 3.77 -3.17 -16.65
CA TRP A 109 3.85 -4.57 -17.07
C TRP A 109 3.85 -5.51 -15.87
N MET A 110 4.61 -5.18 -14.82
CA MET A 110 4.64 -5.97 -13.59
C MET A 110 3.24 -6.06 -12.95
N LEU A 111 2.51 -4.94 -12.89
CA LEU A 111 1.13 -4.89 -12.44
C LEU A 111 0.17 -5.66 -13.36
N GLY A 112 0.35 -5.57 -14.68
CA GLY A 112 -0.43 -6.29 -15.67
C GLY A 112 -0.31 -7.80 -15.48
N PHE A 113 0.91 -8.33 -15.42
CA PHE A 113 1.16 -9.76 -15.15
C PHE A 113 0.66 -10.19 -13.77
N TRP A 114 0.80 -9.34 -12.75
CA TRP A 114 0.25 -9.60 -11.42
C TRP A 114 -1.27 -9.72 -11.45
N LEU A 115 -1.97 -8.80 -12.14
CA LEU A 115 -3.43 -8.82 -12.28
C LEU A 115 -3.91 -10.05 -13.06
N LEU A 116 -3.18 -10.47 -14.09
CA LEU A 116 -3.45 -11.73 -14.78
C LEU A 116 -3.33 -12.93 -13.83
N ALA A 117 -2.23 -13.02 -13.07
CA ALA A 117 -2.03 -14.09 -12.11
C ALA A 117 -3.09 -14.09 -11.00
N ALA A 118 -3.44 -12.91 -10.47
CA ALA A 118 -4.47 -12.72 -9.46
C ALA A 118 -5.86 -13.12 -9.99
N GLY A 119 -6.23 -12.68 -11.20
CA GLY A 119 -7.50 -13.03 -11.84
C GLY A 119 -7.63 -14.53 -12.09
N ILE A 120 -6.57 -15.19 -12.55
CA ILE A 120 -6.52 -16.65 -12.70
C ILE A 120 -6.72 -17.33 -11.33
N ALA A 121 -5.99 -16.89 -10.30
CA ALA A 121 -6.09 -17.45 -8.96
C ALA A 121 -7.49 -17.28 -8.35
N GLU A 122 -8.14 -16.12 -8.54
CA GLU A 122 -9.50 -15.85 -8.09
C GLU A 122 -10.53 -16.74 -8.79
N ILE A 123 -10.39 -16.92 -10.11
CA ILE A 123 -11.24 -17.84 -10.88
C ILE A 123 -11.08 -19.27 -10.36
N ILE A 124 -9.84 -19.76 -10.17
CA ILE A 124 -9.57 -21.08 -9.59
C ILE A 124 -10.19 -21.19 -8.19
N SER A 125 -10.06 -20.15 -7.37
CA SER A 125 -10.59 -20.10 -6.00
C SER A 125 -12.12 -20.13 -5.96
N ALA A 126 -12.80 -19.51 -6.93
CA ALA A 126 -14.26 -19.53 -7.05
C ALA A 126 -14.83 -20.94 -7.32
N PHE A 127 -14.03 -21.82 -7.94
CA PHE A 127 -14.38 -23.23 -8.11
C PHE A 127 -14.15 -24.05 -6.83
N ARG A 128 -13.26 -23.62 -5.93
CA ARG A 128 -12.94 -24.32 -4.67
C ARG A 128 -13.83 -23.91 -3.50
N ILE A 129 -14.24 -22.65 -3.44
CA ILE A 129 -15.00 -22.07 -2.31
C ILE A 129 -16.34 -21.56 -2.85
N SER A 130 -17.46 -22.02 -2.27
CA SER A 130 -18.81 -21.66 -2.71
C SER A 130 -19.28 -20.30 -2.19
N MET A 131 -18.72 -19.80 -1.09
CA MET A 131 -19.03 -18.48 -0.55
C MET A 131 -18.61 -17.39 -1.55
N ASP A 132 -19.55 -16.53 -1.92
CA ASP A 132 -19.35 -15.40 -2.86
C ASP A 132 -18.83 -15.81 -4.25
N ARG A 133 -19.11 -17.04 -4.71
CA ARG A 133 -18.63 -17.56 -6.00
C ARG A 133 -18.86 -16.59 -7.16
N GLY A 134 -20.07 -16.04 -7.30
CA GLY A 134 -20.40 -15.10 -8.38
C GLY A 134 -19.57 -13.82 -8.32
N TRP A 135 -19.36 -13.28 -7.12
CA TRP A 135 -18.55 -12.10 -6.89
C TRP A 135 -17.07 -12.34 -7.19
N ARG A 136 -16.53 -13.50 -6.78
CA ARG A 136 -15.14 -13.89 -7.06
C ARG A 136 -14.88 -14.09 -8.54
N LEU A 137 -15.82 -14.69 -9.28
CA LEU A 137 -15.71 -14.81 -10.73
C LEU A 137 -15.73 -13.44 -11.41
N PHE A 138 -16.63 -12.56 -10.98
CA PHE A 138 -16.71 -11.20 -11.50
C PHE A 138 -15.41 -10.41 -11.28
N LEU A 139 -14.86 -10.43 -10.06
CA LEU A 139 -13.58 -9.79 -9.75
C LEU A 139 -12.42 -10.41 -10.54
N GLY A 140 -12.39 -11.74 -10.66
CA GLY A 140 -11.35 -12.43 -11.41
C GLY A 140 -11.36 -12.06 -12.90
N ILE A 141 -12.54 -11.98 -13.51
CA ILE A 141 -12.71 -11.53 -14.91
C ILE A 141 -12.24 -10.08 -15.06
N ILE A 142 -12.63 -9.19 -14.15
CA ILE A 142 -12.15 -7.79 -14.16
C ILE A 142 -10.63 -7.74 -14.09
N HIS A 143 -10.01 -8.49 -13.18
CA HIS A 143 -8.55 -8.54 -13.06
C HIS A 143 -7.87 -9.06 -14.33
N ILE A 144 -8.43 -10.09 -14.97
CA ILE A 144 -7.90 -10.58 -16.26
C ILE A 144 -8.02 -9.50 -17.34
N ILE A 145 -9.17 -8.84 -17.47
CA ILE A 145 -9.38 -7.80 -18.48
C ILE A 145 -8.40 -6.63 -18.25
N LEU A 146 -8.29 -6.14 -17.02
CA LEU A 146 -7.35 -5.06 -16.67
C LEU A 146 -5.89 -5.47 -16.92
N GLY A 147 -5.53 -6.71 -16.57
CA GLY A 147 -4.19 -7.24 -16.81
C GLY A 147 -3.86 -7.33 -18.31
N LEU A 148 -4.80 -7.83 -19.13
CA LEU A 148 -4.63 -7.88 -20.58
C LEU A 148 -4.52 -6.48 -21.18
N LEU A 149 -5.37 -5.55 -20.75
CA LEU A 149 -5.30 -4.16 -21.21
C LEU A 149 -3.92 -3.56 -20.92
N LEU A 150 -3.36 -3.75 -19.73
CA LEU A 150 -2.03 -3.21 -19.39
C LEU A 150 -0.89 -3.85 -20.19
N VAL A 151 -0.99 -5.13 -20.53
CA VAL A 151 0.08 -5.83 -21.25
C VAL A 151 0.07 -5.49 -22.74
N PHE A 152 -1.11 -5.32 -23.35
CA PHE A 152 -1.26 -5.14 -24.80
C PHE A 152 -1.47 -3.68 -25.24
N MET A 153 -1.74 -2.74 -24.34
CA MET A 153 -1.87 -1.33 -24.68
C MET A 153 -0.53 -0.65 -25.00
N ASP A 154 -0.61 0.44 -25.75
CA ASP A 154 0.52 1.33 -26.01
C ASP A 154 0.98 2.04 -24.72
N LEU A 155 2.23 2.54 -24.71
CA LEU A 155 2.82 3.17 -23.53
C LEU A 155 1.97 4.34 -23.00
N ARG A 156 1.36 5.13 -23.90
CA ARG A 156 0.51 6.25 -23.49
C ARG A 156 -0.78 5.77 -22.84
N GLY A 157 -1.46 4.78 -23.43
CA GLY A 157 -2.65 4.15 -22.85
C GLY A 157 -2.35 3.55 -21.47
N ASN A 158 -1.22 2.88 -21.35
CA ASN A 158 -0.73 2.27 -20.11
C ASN A 158 -0.52 3.28 -18.98
N LEU A 159 0.10 4.44 -19.27
CA LEU A 159 0.30 5.49 -18.26
C LEU A 159 -1.03 6.09 -17.78
N VAL A 160 -2.00 6.26 -18.69
CA VAL A 160 -3.34 6.73 -18.34
C VAL A 160 -4.08 5.69 -17.50
N LEU A 161 -4.03 4.41 -17.89
CA LEU A 161 -4.70 3.33 -17.16
C LEU A 161 -4.08 3.14 -15.76
N LEU A 162 -2.76 3.21 -15.64
CA LEU A 162 -2.07 3.21 -14.35
C LEU A 162 -2.58 4.33 -13.44
N ALA A 163 -2.60 5.56 -13.96
CA ALA A 163 -3.09 6.71 -13.21
C ALA A 163 -4.55 6.54 -12.79
N MET A 164 -5.40 6.01 -13.66
CA MET A 164 -6.79 5.71 -13.34
C MET A 164 -6.91 4.67 -12.22
N LEU A 165 -6.15 3.57 -12.30
CA LEU A 165 -6.14 2.53 -11.26
C LEU A 165 -5.71 3.10 -9.90
N ILE A 166 -4.70 3.97 -9.90
CA ILE A 166 -4.23 4.66 -8.70
C ILE A 166 -5.31 5.61 -8.18
N SER A 167 -5.86 6.47 -9.02
CA SER A 167 -6.93 7.39 -8.63
C SER A 167 -8.12 6.67 -8.01
N VAL A 168 -8.57 5.57 -8.62
CA VAL A 168 -9.65 4.73 -8.07
C VAL A 168 -9.26 4.17 -6.70
N SER A 169 -8.00 3.77 -6.52
CA SER A 169 -7.47 3.29 -5.23
C SER A 169 -7.44 4.38 -4.15
N PHE A 170 -7.09 5.61 -4.51
CA PHE A 170 -7.10 6.75 -3.60
C PHE A 170 -8.53 7.13 -3.20
N LEU A 171 -9.47 7.13 -4.16
CA LEU A 171 -10.88 7.38 -3.91
C LEU A 171 -11.48 6.30 -2.99
N SER A 172 -11.23 5.02 -3.27
CA SER A 172 -11.75 3.91 -2.46
C SER A 172 -11.21 3.94 -1.04
N ARG A 173 -9.89 4.15 -0.87
CA ARG A 173 -9.26 4.31 0.44
C ARG A 173 -9.78 5.52 1.19
N GLY A 174 -9.92 6.66 0.51
CA GLY A 174 -10.46 7.88 1.10
C GLY A 174 -11.88 7.68 1.64
N ILE A 175 -12.77 7.09 0.84
CA ILE A 175 -14.14 6.75 1.25
C ILE A 175 -14.14 5.83 2.47
N PHE A 176 -13.31 4.78 2.45
CA PHE A 176 -13.21 3.84 3.57
C PHE A 176 -12.73 4.51 4.85
N VAL A 177 -11.70 5.36 4.77
CA VAL A 177 -11.15 6.11 5.91
C VAL A 177 -12.18 7.09 6.46
N VAL A 178 -12.91 7.82 5.61
CA VAL A 178 -13.98 8.73 6.02
C VAL A 178 -15.08 7.96 6.74
N TRP A 179 -15.51 6.82 6.20
CA TRP A 179 -16.50 5.95 6.83
C TRP A 179 -16.01 5.45 8.21
N PHE A 180 -14.77 4.98 8.31
CA PHE A 180 -14.18 4.54 9.57
C PHE A 180 -14.06 5.69 10.60
N ALA A 181 -13.67 6.89 10.18
CA ALA A 181 -13.60 8.07 11.04
C ALA A 181 -14.98 8.44 11.61
N MET A 182 -16.01 8.39 10.78
CA MET A 182 -17.40 8.61 11.22
C MET A 182 -17.89 7.51 12.16
N ALA A 183 -17.55 6.25 11.87
CA ALA A 183 -17.90 5.12 12.73
C ALA A 183 -17.22 5.23 14.11
N ALA A 184 -15.93 5.58 14.14
CA ALA A 184 -15.17 5.78 15.36
C ALA A 184 -15.73 6.94 16.21
N ARG A 185 -16.12 8.07 15.56
CA ARG A 185 -16.80 9.18 16.26
C ARG A 185 -18.11 8.73 16.93
N ARG A 186 -18.90 7.88 16.27
CA ARG A 186 -20.17 7.38 16.83
C ARG A 186 -19.92 6.51 18.06
N ALA A 187 -18.91 5.65 18.03
CA ALA A 187 -18.55 4.77 19.14
C ALA A 187 -18.03 5.54 20.37
N THR A 188 -17.28 6.62 20.17
CA THR A 188 -16.83 7.48 21.29
C THR A 188 -17.99 8.18 21.97
N ASN A 189 -18.97 8.67 21.20
CA ASN A 189 -20.13 9.38 21.74
C ASN A 189 -21.11 8.49 22.51
N THR A 190 -21.08 7.16 22.32
CA THR A 190 -21.93 6.22 23.07
C THR A 190 -21.34 5.78 24.41
N LEU A 191 -20.06 6.08 24.67
CA LEU A 191 -19.34 5.69 25.89
C LEU A 191 -19.15 6.85 26.89
N SER A 192 -19.63 8.05 26.54
CA SER A 192 -19.64 9.28 27.36
C SER A 192 -21.04 9.63 27.84
#